data_AF-A0A7C5WKZ2-F1
#
_entry.id   AF-A0A7C5WKZ2-F1
#
_cell.length_a   1.000
_cell.length_b   1.000
_cell.length_c   1.000
_cell.angle_alpha   90.00
_cell.angle_beta   90.00
_cell.angle_gamma   90.00
#
_symmetry.space_group_name_H-M   'P 1'
#
loop_
_entity.id
_entity.type
_entity.pdbx_description
1 polymer ?
#
loop_
_entity_poly.entity_id
_entity_poly.type
_entity_poly.pdbx_seq_one_letter_code
_entity_poly.pdbx_strand_id
1 'polypeptide(L)'
;MTGNDHEGPVKAYRNLEFLSSAQARTLRLLAEYLEPEARFERFNVDDTIVFFGSARARRPAENDSPQAPRPLDRYYQAAEDLAYRLTLWSKGLHKTRRRFIVCSGGGPGIMEAANRGASRARGLSVGLGISLPFEQGINPFVSRELGFEFHYFFMRKFWFVYLARALV
;
A
#
# COMPACT_ATOMS: atom_id res chain seq x y z
N MET A 1 -19.67 -38.87 -27.41
CA MET A 1 -19.13 -39.45 -26.17
C MET A 1 -18.91 -38.34 -25.17
N THR A 2 -19.70 -38.36 -24.09
CA THR A 2 -19.49 -37.81 -22.72
C THR A 2 -18.96 -36.36 -22.59
N GLY A 3 -19.63 -35.42 -21.91
CA GLY A 3 -20.46 -35.61 -20.72
C GLY A 3 -21.45 -34.46 -20.50
N ASN A 4 -22.52 -34.82 -19.80
CA ASN A 4 -23.48 -33.91 -19.20
C ASN A 4 -22.74 -32.98 -18.23
N ASP A 5 -22.57 -31.71 -18.58
CA ASP A 5 -22.30 -30.66 -17.60
C ASP A 5 -23.60 -30.42 -16.82
N HIS A 6 -23.87 -31.28 -15.84
CA HIS A 6 -24.78 -30.93 -14.76
C HIS A 6 -24.09 -29.84 -13.94
N GLU A 7 -24.26 -28.58 -14.35
CA GLU A 7 -23.85 -27.43 -13.58
C GLU A 7 -24.75 -27.36 -12.33
N GLY A 8 -24.33 -28.08 -11.29
CA GLY A 8 -24.98 -28.03 -9.98
C GLY A 8 -24.96 -26.61 -9.42
N PRO A 9 -25.73 -26.32 -8.36
CA PRO A 9 -25.84 -24.98 -7.82
C PRO A 9 -24.46 -24.39 -7.49
N VAL A 10 -24.19 -23.19 -8.01
CA VAL A 10 -22.93 -22.46 -7.77
C VAL A 10 -22.82 -22.14 -6.28
N LYS A 11 -21.67 -22.49 -5.67
CA LYS A 11 -21.39 -22.14 -4.28
C LYS A 11 -21.41 -20.62 -4.11
N ALA A 12 -22.05 -20.10 -3.07
CA ALA A 12 -22.21 -18.66 -2.87
C ALA A 12 -20.88 -17.87 -2.90
N TYR A 13 -19.81 -18.42 -2.32
CA TYR A 13 -18.47 -17.80 -2.32
C TYR A 13 -17.73 -17.87 -3.66
N ARG A 14 -18.30 -18.52 -4.68
CA ARG A 14 -17.82 -18.52 -6.08
C ARG A 14 -18.75 -17.74 -7.01
N ASN A 15 -19.91 -17.26 -6.53
CA ASN A 15 -20.84 -16.48 -7.32
C ASN A 15 -20.42 -15.01 -7.34
N LEU A 16 -19.76 -14.56 -8.42
CA LEU A 16 -19.27 -13.19 -8.56
C LEU A 16 -20.39 -12.15 -8.71
N GLU A 17 -21.52 -12.52 -9.31
CA GLU A 17 -22.70 -11.65 -9.39
C GLU A 17 -23.21 -11.31 -7.99
N PHE A 18 -23.35 -12.32 -7.13
CA PHE A 18 -23.68 -12.12 -5.73
C PHE A 18 -22.59 -11.30 -5.00
N LEU A 19 -21.31 -11.66 -5.12
CA LEU A 19 -20.23 -10.99 -4.39
C LEU A 19 -20.03 -9.51 -4.78
N SER A 20 -20.36 -9.14 -6.02
CA SER A 20 -20.33 -7.75 -6.49
C SER A 20 -21.60 -6.97 -6.16
N SER A 21 -22.69 -7.64 -5.83
CA SER A 21 -23.99 -7.04 -5.49
C SER A 21 -23.98 -6.25 -4.17
N ALA A 22 -25.04 -5.46 -3.95
CA ALA A 22 -25.23 -4.73 -2.70
C ALA A 22 -25.41 -5.66 -1.49
N GLN A 23 -25.98 -6.84 -1.70
CA GLN A 23 -26.27 -7.84 -0.67
C GLN A 23 -24.99 -8.41 -0.05
N ALA A 24 -23.91 -8.53 -0.84
CA ALA A 24 -22.61 -9.00 -0.37
C ALA A 24 -21.69 -7.88 0.15
N ARG A 25 -22.18 -6.65 0.30
CA ARG A 25 -21.36 -5.50 0.76
C ARG A 25 -20.68 -5.79 2.10
N THR A 26 -21.39 -6.37 3.07
CA THR A 26 -20.81 -6.71 4.38
C THR A 26 -19.68 -7.72 4.26
N LEU A 27 -19.79 -8.68 3.35
CA LEU A 27 -18.72 -9.66 3.09
C LEU A 27 -17.48 -8.99 2.50
N ARG A 28 -17.65 -8.07 1.54
CA ARG A 28 -16.53 -7.30 0.95
C ARG A 28 -15.84 -6.41 1.98
N LEU A 29 -16.62 -5.79 2.87
CA LEU A 29 -16.07 -5.03 3.99
C LEU A 29 -15.24 -5.92 4.92
N LEU A 30 -15.78 -7.07 5.33
CA LEU A 30 -15.03 -8.02 6.15
C LEU A 30 -13.78 -8.54 5.43
N ALA A 31 -13.82 -8.74 4.12
CA ALA A 31 -12.65 -9.13 3.33
C ALA A 31 -11.55 -8.05 3.35
N GLU A 32 -11.90 -6.78 3.19
CA GLU A 32 -10.97 -5.64 3.29
C GLU A 32 -10.44 -5.39 4.72
N TYR A 33 -11.03 -6.04 5.73
CA TYR A 33 -10.48 -6.10 7.08
C TYR A 33 -9.57 -7.33 7.24
N LEU A 34 -10.08 -8.53 6.98
CA LEU A 34 -9.39 -9.78 7.33
C LEU A 34 -8.17 -10.06 6.43
N GLU A 35 -8.21 -9.72 5.14
CA GLU A 35 -7.09 -10.02 4.23
C GLU A 35 -5.83 -9.19 4.58
N PRO A 36 -5.93 -7.86 4.79
CA PRO A 36 -4.77 -7.09 5.23
C PRO A 36 -4.23 -7.54 6.58
N GLU A 37 -5.11 -7.81 7.56
CA GLU A 37 -4.71 -8.33 8.88
C GLU A 37 -3.90 -9.62 8.74
N ALA A 38 -4.39 -10.60 7.98
CA ALA A 38 -3.72 -11.88 7.76
C ALA A 38 -2.36 -11.72 7.07
N ARG A 39 -2.23 -10.78 6.12
CA ARG A 39 -0.94 -10.50 5.48
C ARG A 39 0.02 -9.78 6.41
N PHE A 40 -0.42 -8.77 7.15
CA PHE A 40 0.46 -8.11 8.13
C PHE A 40 1.00 -9.12 9.14
N GLU A 41 0.17 -10.02 9.64
CA GLU A 41 0.60 -11.10 10.53
C GLU A 41 1.61 -12.04 9.86
N ARG A 42 1.31 -12.52 8.65
CA ARG A 42 2.21 -13.40 7.88
C ARG A 42 3.61 -12.80 7.65
N PHE A 43 3.68 -11.48 7.46
CA PHE A 43 4.95 -10.77 7.24
C PHE A 43 5.53 -10.16 8.53
N ASN A 44 4.95 -10.48 9.69
CA ASN A 44 5.34 -9.99 11.01
C ASN A 44 5.40 -8.46 11.09
N VAL A 45 4.42 -7.76 10.52
CA VAL A 45 4.32 -6.29 10.54
C VAL A 45 3.49 -5.85 11.74
N ASP A 46 4.12 -5.18 12.71
CA ASP A 46 3.42 -4.69 13.92
C ASP A 46 3.13 -3.21 13.89
N ASP A 47 4.10 -2.44 13.40
CA ASP A 47 4.07 -0.98 13.49
C ASP A 47 4.48 -0.38 12.15
N THR A 48 3.81 0.70 11.76
CA THR A 48 4.14 1.48 10.58
C THR A 48 4.48 2.93 10.92
N ILE A 49 5.24 3.55 10.04
CA ILE A 49 5.37 5.01 9.95
C ILE A 49 4.70 5.42 8.65
N VAL A 50 3.63 6.19 8.76
CA VAL A 50 2.81 6.57 7.60
C VAL A 50 3.32 7.87 7.02
N PHE A 51 3.55 7.87 5.71
CA PHE A 51 3.92 9.05 4.94
C PHE A 51 2.73 9.50 4.11
N PHE A 52 2.28 10.73 4.34
CA PHE A 52 1.36 11.44 3.46
C PHE A 52 2.09 12.56 2.72
N GLY A 53 1.56 12.92 1.56
CA GLY A 53 2.10 14.04 0.82
C GLY A 53 1.58 14.13 -0.60
N SER A 54 2.07 15.15 -1.31
CA SER A 54 1.64 15.43 -2.67
C SER A 54 2.01 14.32 -3.64
N ALA A 55 1.03 13.85 -4.40
CA ALA A 55 1.23 12.97 -5.56
C ALA A 55 1.96 13.66 -6.73
N ARG A 56 2.15 14.98 -6.67
CA ARG A 56 2.71 15.80 -7.77
C ARG A 56 4.19 16.11 -7.62
N ALA A 57 4.82 15.79 -6.50
CA ALA A 57 6.26 15.98 -6.32
C ALA A 57 7.02 15.11 -7.34
N ARG A 58 8.06 15.63 -8.01
CA ARG A 58 8.79 14.87 -9.03
C ARG A 58 10.11 14.35 -8.51
N ARG A 59 10.57 13.26 -9.11
CA ARG A 59 11.92 12.77 -8.90
C ARG A 59 12.93 13.72 -9.59
N PRO A 60 14.11 13.97 -8.99
CA PRO A 60 15.14 14.79 -9.61
C PRO A 60 15.59 14.33 -11.00
N ALA A 61 15.61 13.01 -11.27
CA ALA A 61 15.97 12.46 -12.58
C ALA A 61 14.85 12.57 -13.64
N GLU A 62 13.60 12.89 -13.24
CA GLU A 62 12.54 13.23 -14.20
C GLU A 62 12.63 14.70 -14.65
N ASN A 63 13.60 15.46 -14.14
CA ASN A 63 13.87 16.86 -14.54
C ASN A 63 14.68 16.98 -15.84
N ASP A 64 14.79 15.91 -16.65
CA ASP A 64 15.30 16.01 -18.03
C ASP A 64 14.35 16.84 -18.94
N SER A 65 13.15 17.16 -18.44
CA SER A 65 12.29 18.18 -19.04
C SER A 65 12.85 19.58 -18.77
N PRO A 66 12.84 20.52 -19.73
CA PRO A 66 13.43 21.87 -19.62
C PRO A 66 12.72 22.83 -18.62
N GLN A 67 11.97 22.28 -17.66
CA GLN A 67 11.19 23.03 -16.69
C GLN A 67 12.02 23.25 -15.41
N ALA A 68 11.99 24.48 -14.90
CA ALA A 68 12.68 24.84 -13.68
C ALA A 68 12.27 23.92 -12.50
N PRO A 69 13.21 23.55 -11.61
CA PRO A 69 12.91 22.74 -10.43
C PRO A 69 11.86 23.44 -9.57
N ARG A 70 10.81 22.69 -9.20
CA ARG A 70 9.72 23.25 -8.40
C ARG A 70 10.07 23.15 -6.91
N PRO A 71 9.56 24.07 -6.06
CA PRO A 71 9.77 24.00 -4.62
C PRO A 71 9.35 22.66 -3.99
N LEU A 72 8.41 21.94 -4.62
CA LEU A 72 7.94 20.63 -4.15
C LEU A 72 8.94 19.50 -4.38
N ASP A 73 9.81 19.62 -5.38
CA ASP A 73 10.70 18.54 -5.82
C ASP A 73 11.80 18.27 -4.75
N ARG A 74 12.16 19.29 -3.95
CA ARG A 74 13.04 19.12 -2.77
C ARG A 74 12.44 18.20 -1.69
N TYR A 75 11.11 18.19 -1.56
CA TYR A 75 10.44 17.37 -0.56
C TYR A 75 10.40 15.90 -0.98
N TYR A 76 10.47 15.61 -2.28
CA TYR A 76 10.66 14.23 -2.74
C TYR A 76 11.96 13.66 -2.18
N GLN A 77 13.09 14.34 -2.39
CA GLN A 77 14.39 13.90 -1.86
C GLN A 77 14.39 13.81 -0.34
N ALA A 78 13.82 14.80 0.35
CA ALA A 78 13.74 14.80 1.80
C ALA A 78 12.92 13.61 2.35
N ALA A 79 11.78 13.28 1.71
CA ALA A 79 10.96 12.14 2.09
C ALA A 79 11.67 10.80 1.83
N GLU A 80 12.36 10.67 0.68
CA GLU A 80 13.16 9.48 0.36
C GLU A 80 14.28 9.26 1.38
N ASP A 81 15.03 10.31 1.72
CA ASP A 81 16.13 10.23 2.67
C ASP A 81 15.66 9.97 4.10
N LEU A 82 14.54 10.57 4.51
CA LEU A 82 13.93 10.29 5.81
C LEU A 82 13.50 8.83 5.91
N ALA A 83 12.75 8.33 4.90
CA ALA A 83 12.30 6.96 4.86
C ALA A 83 13.46 5.95 4.85
N TYR A 84 14.54 6.25 4.12
CA TYR A 84 15.77 5.45 4.13
C TYR A 84 16.39 5.35 5.52
N ARG A 85 16.58 6.49 6.21
CA ARG A 85 17.17 6.54 7.56
C ARG A 85 16.29 5.82 8.59
N LEU A 86 14.98 6.04 8.56
CA LEU A 86 14.02 5.36 9.43
C LEU A 86 14.06 3.83 9.22
N THR A 87 14.17 3.38 7.97
CA THR A 87 14.24 1.96 7.65
C THR A 87 15.53 1.32 8.15
N LEU A 88 16.68 1.99 8.00
CA LEU A 88 17.95 1.52 8.55
C LEU A 88 17.89 1.43 10.08
N TRP A 89 17.36 2.46 10.74
CA TRP A 89 17.17 2.47 12.19
C TRP A 89 16.24 1.35 12.66
N SER A 90 15.07 1.20 12.01
CA SER A 90 14.09 0.15 12.30
C SER A 90 14.69 -1.25 12.23
N LYS A 91 15.52 -1.53 11.22
CA LYS A 91 16.20 -2.83 11.04
C LYS A 91 17.19 -3.14 12.17
N GLY A 92 17.71 -2.12 12.85
CA GLY A 92 18.59 -2.28 14.01
C GLY A 92 17.86 -2.56 15.32
N LEU A 93 16.52 -2.47 15.35
CA LEU A 93 15.74 -2.79 16.53
C LEU A 93 15.70 -4.32 16.70
N HIS A 94 16.43 -4.86 17.67
CA HIS A 94 16.45 -6.29 17.99
C HIS A 94 15.07 -6.80 18.42
N LYS A 95 14.25 -7.25 17.47
CA LYS A 95 12.95 -7.86 17.71
C LYS A 95 12.64 -8.93 16.68
N THR A 96 11.83 -9.91 17.07
CA THR A 96 11.34 -10.99 16.20
C THR A 96 10.34 -10.49 15.15
N ARG A 97 9.65 -9.38 15.46
CA ARG A 97 8.65 -8.75 14.59
C ARG A 97 9.15 -7.43 14.03
N ARG A 98 8.69 -7.08 12.83
CA ARG A 98 9.09 -5.87 12.09
C ARG A 98 8.27 -4.69 12.59
N ARG A 99 8.97 -3.65 13.04
CA ARG A 99 8.36 -2.43 13.57
C ARG A 99 8.80 -1.22 12.77
N PHE A 100 7.95 -0.21 12.72
CA PHE A 100 8.21 1.06 12.04
C PHE A 100 8.49 0.90 10.54
N ILE A 101 7.72 0.02 9.90
CA ILE A 101 7.80 -0.15 8.44
C ILE A 101 7.19 1.08 7.76
N VAL A 102 7.85 1.57 6.71
CA VAL A 102 7.32 2.69 5.91
C VAL A 102 6.02 2.27 5.23
N CYS A 103 4.98 3.08 5.42
CA CYS A 103 3.66 2.88 4.84
C CYS A 103 3.22 4.15 4.10
N SER A 104 2.66 3.99 2.92
CA SER A 104 2.12 5.11 2.13
C SER A 104 0.83 4.71 1.41
N GLY A 105 0.23 5.64 0.69
CA GLY A 105 -0.90 5.35 -0.21
C GLY A 105 -0.53 4.65 -1.51
N GLY A 106 0.75 4.38 -1.77
CA GLY A 106 1.20 3.67 -2.97
C GLY A 106 1.22 4.51 -4.25
N GLY A 107 0.72 5.74 -4.25
CA GLY A 107 0.75 6.61 -5.43
C GLY A 107 2.13 7.22 -5.75
N PRO A 108 2.18 8.14 -6.74
CA PRO A 108 3.42 8.84 -7.11
C PRO A 108 3.81 9.92 -6.09
N GLY A 109 4.88 10.66 -6.38
CA GLY A 109 5.34 11.79 -5.58
C GLY A 109 5.89 11.39 -4.22
N ILE A 110 5.44 12.04 -3.14
CA ILE A 110 5.97 11.81 -1.78
C ILE A 110 5.74 10.37 -1.32
N MET A 111 4.62 9.76 -1.71
CA MET A 111 4.32 8.36 -1.40
C MET A 111 5.36 7.44 -2.04
N GLU A 112 5.64 7.62 -3.33
CA GLU A 112 6.70 6.89 -4.03
C GLU A 112 8.07 7.14 -3.40
N ALA A 113 8.41 8.40 -3.09
CA ALA A 113 9.68 8.76 -2.47
C ALA A 113 9.90 7.98 -1.15
N ALA A 114 8.87 7.89 -0.31
CA ALA A 114 8.93 7.15 0.94
C ALA A 114 9.16 5.64 0.69
N ASN A 115 8.36 5.02 -0.18
CA ASN A 115 8.53 3.60 -0.51
C ASN A 115 9.91 3.32 -1.12
N ARG A 116 10.41 4.22 -1.97
CA ARG A 116 11.73 4.15 -2.58
C ARG A 116 12.84 4.23 -1.55
N GLY A 117 12.75 5.14 -0.58
CA GLY A 117 13.72 5.27 0.51
C GLY A 117 13.82 3.97 1.32
N ALA A 118 12.68 3.36 1.65
CA ALA A 118 12.63 2.07 2.32
C ALA A 118 13.24 0.93 1.47
N SER A 119 12.90 0.88 0.18
CA SER A 119 13.44 -0.10 -0.77
C SER A 119 14.96 0.04 -0.93
N ARG A 120 15.48 1.27 -1.00
CA ARG A 120 16.92 1.58 -1.05
C ARG A 120 17.67 1.06 0.18
N ALA A 121 17.03 1.06 1.35
CA ALA A 121 17.55 0.47 2.59
C ALA A 121 17.38 -1.07 2.66
N ARG A 122 16.89 -1.70 1.59
CA ARG A 122 16.49 -3.12 1.53
C ARG A 122 15.55 -3.48 2.69
N GLY A 123 14.59 -2.60 2.96
CA GLY A 123 13.49 -2.84 3.88
C GLY A 123 12.21 -3.16 3.13
N LEU A 124 11.23 -3.69 3.85
CA LEU A 124 9.87 -3.79 3.32
C LEU A 124 9.22 -2.41 3.31
N SER A 125 8.24 -2.21 2.42
CA SER A 125 7.41 -1.01 2.42
C SER A 125 5.97 -1.36 2.04
N VAL A 126 5.02 -0.73 2.73
CA VAL A 126 3.58 -0.95 2.56
C VAL A 126 3.00 0.10 1.60
N GLY A 127 2.11 -0.34 0.72
CA GLY A 127 1.30 0.52 -0.13
C GLY A 127 -0.18 0.21 0.06
N LEU A 128 -0.93 1.15 0.63
CA LEU A 128 -2.38 1.06 0.78
C LEU A 128 -3.02 1.87 -0.35
N GLY A 129 -3.19 1.26 -1.53
CA GLY A 129 -3.83 1.86 -2.70
C GLY A 129 -5.35 2.01 -2.54
N ILE A 130 -5.99 2.77 -3.44
CA ILE A 130 -7.44 2.80 -3.57
C ILE A 130 -7.80 2.60 -5.05
N SER A 131 -8.88 1.88 -5.32
CA SER A 131 -9.39 1.75 -6.69
C SER A 131 -10.08 3.05 -7.10
N LEU A 132 -9.43 3.82 -7.99
CA LEU A 132 -10.04 4.96 -8.69
C LEU A 132 -9.92 4.76 -10.20
N PRO A 133 -10.87 5.26 -11.02
CA PRO A 133 -10.88 5.02 -12.47
C PRO A 133 -9.64 5.47 -13.24
N PHE A 134 -8.85 6.40 -12.66
CA PHE A 134 -7.69 7.02 -13.31
C PHE A 134 -6.41 6.91 -12.48
N GLU A 135 -6.41 6.15 -11.37
CA GLU A 135 -5.24 6.05 -10.51
C GLU A 135 -4.26 5.01 -11.04
N GLN A 136 -2.99 5.39 -11.10
CA GLN A 136 -1.91 4.60 -11.68
C GLN A 136 -1.39 3.58 -10.67
N GLY A 137 -2.24 2.63 -10.26
CA GLY A 137 -1.88 1.49 -9.42
C GLY A 137 -1.00 1.82 -8.21
N ILE A 138 -0.15 0.87 -7.83
CA ILE A 138 0.83 1.04 -6.74
C ILE A 138 2.23 1.22 -7.36
N ASN A 139 3.00 2.16 -6.82
CA ASN A 139 4.36 2.45 -7.27
C ASN A 139 5.30 1.22 -7.10
N PRO A 140 6.34 1.09 -7.94
CA PRO A 140 7.15 -0.13 -8.02
C PRO A 140 8.06 -0.37 -6.81
N PHE A 141 8.13 0.56 -5.84
CA PHE A 141 8.97 0.42 -4.65
C PHE A 141 8.22 -0.19 -3.45
N VAL A 142 6.90 -0.35 -3.56
CA VAL A 142 6.11 -1.12 -2.61
C VAL A 142 6.50 -2.59 -2.69
N SER A 143 6.65 -3.23 -1.53
CA SER A 143 6.93 -4.66 -1.49
C SER A 143 5.74 -5.43 -2.07
N ARG A 144 5.99 -6.37 -2.98
CA ARG A 144 4.95 -7.12 -3.70
C ARG A 144 3.93 -7.75 -2.75
N GLU A 145 4.39 -8.22 -1.61
CA GLU A 145 3.59 -8.90 -0.60
C GLU A 145 2.86 -7.96 0.37
N LEU A 146 3.10 -6.65 0.27
CA LEU A 146 2.52 -5.59 1.12
C LEU A 146 1.90 -4.44 0.30
N GLY A 147 1.57 -4.70 -0.97
CA GLY A 147 0.68 -3.87 -1.78
C GLY A 147 -0.78 -4.28 -1.61
N PHE A 148 -1.63 -3.34 -1.26
CA PHE A 148 -3.06 -3.56 -1.03
C PHE A 148 -3.87 -2.60 -1.89
N GLU A 149 -5.00 -3.06 -2.40
CA GLU A 149 -5.93 -2.23 -3.16
C GLU A 149 -7.29 -2.28 -2.48
N PHE A 150 -7.76 -1.12 -2.02
CA PHE A 150 -9.04 -1.00 -1.32
C PHE A 150 -10.10 -0.43 -2.25
N HIS A 151 -11.32 -0.93 -2.14
CA HIS A 151 -12.50 -0.31 -2.73
C HIS A 151 -13.13 0.71 -1.77
N TYR A 152 -13.14 0.42 -0.45
CA TYR A 152 -13.77 1.30 0.53
C TYR A 152 -12.77 2.25 1.19
N PHE A 153 -12.94 3.55 0.94
CA PHE A 153 -12.08 4.60 1.50
C PHE A 153 -11.90 4.54 3.02
N PHE A 154 -12.94 4.18 3.76
CA PHE A 154 -12.86 4.12 5.21
C PHE A 154 -12.04 2.92 5.70
N MET A 155 -12.04 1.79 4.99
CA MET A 155 -11.18 0.66 5.31
C MET A 155 -9.72 1.00 5.06
N ARG A 156 -9.43 1.68 3.95
CA ARG A 156 -8.08 2.21 3.70
C ARG A 156 -7.62 3.15 4.83
N LYS A 157 -8.47 4.08 5.26
CA LYS A 157 -8.17 4.99 6.38
C LYS A 157 -7.96 4.26 7.70
N PHE A 158 -8.77 3.23 7.98
CA PHE A 158 -8.57 2.37 9.15
C PHE A 158 -7.17 1.75 9.14
N TRP A 159 -6.74 1.15 8.04
CA TRP A 159 -5.43 0.50 7.93
C TRP A 159 -4.25 1.47 8.00
N PHE A 160 -4.43 2.73 7.58
CA PHE A 160 -3.43 3.75 7.85
C PHE A 160 -3.22 4.00 9.34
N VAL A 161 -4.28 4.00 10.15
CA VAL A 161 -4.20 4.40 11.55
C VAL A 161 -3.92 3.22 12.48
N TYR A 162 -4.47 2.05 12.18
CA TYR A 162 -4.48 0.91 13.11
C TYR A 162 -3.08 0.44 13.53
N LEU A 163 -2.12 0.42 12.58
CA LEU A 163 -0.73 0.03 12.85
C LEU A 163 0.22 1.24 13.00
N ALA A 164 -0.28 2.47 12.82
CA ALA A 164 0.59 3.65 12.82
C ALA A 164 1.13 3.96 14.22
N ARG A 165 2.43 4.19 14.29
CA ARG A 165 3.10 4.78 15.47
C ARG A 165 3.56 6.21 15.25
N ALA A 166 3.57 6.65 14.00
CA ALA A 166 3.87 8.02 13.61
C ALA A 166 3.26 8.33 12.24
N LEU A 167 2.94 9.61 12.02
CA LEU A 167 2.54 10.18 10.75
C LEU A 167 3.53 11.28 10.37
N VAL A 168 3.92 11.30 9.09
CA VAL A 168 4.80 12.29 8.47
C VAL A 168 4.07 12.96 7.32
#